data_AF-A0A260YX79-F1
#
_entry.id   AF-A0A260YX79-F1
#
_cell.length_a   1.000
_cell.length_b   1.000
_cell.length_c   1.000
_cell.angle_alpha   90.00
_cell.angle_beta   90.00
_cell.angle_gamma   90.00
#
_symmetry.space_group_name_H-M   'P 1'
#
loop_
_entity.id
_entity.type
_entity.pdbx_description
1 polymer ?
#
loop_
_entity_poly.entity_id
_entity_poly.type
_entity_poly.pdbx_seq_one_letter_code
_entity_poly.pdbx_strand_id
1 'polypeptide(L)'
;MSKRPAPAQKTEKMMKEAKRMAATYQCKGLLDAAKHERRSKPADHLQNAGSAVNRRLEHLGPVPVRPSKPPPKCGICRQNHSARECNCPVKEKIDILRQRRRVCFAKLYKFRKIQENNRCIVCLGQKTGNHTIRTCRKLRYPENLCSNMECEQMGIIHNHGICPNDQLPQAAQPPPKQSKK
;
A
#
# COMPACT_ATOMS: atom_id res chain seq x y z
N MET A 1 -35.80 -44.73 3.13
CA MET A 1 -35.39 -44.57 1.71
C MET A 1 -34.27 -43.53 1.62
N SER A 2 -33.01 -43.95 1.73
CA SER A 2 -31.85 -43.04 1.66
C SER A 2 -31.59 -42.63 0.21
N LYS A 3 -31.77 -41.34 -0.10
CA LYS A 3 -31.49 -40.76 -1.42
C LYS A 3 -29.98 -40.87 -1.69
N ARG A 4 -29.58 -41.68 -2.68
CA ARG A 4 -28.19 -41.72 -3.16
C ARG A 4 -27.80 -40.34 -3.71
N PRO A 5 -26.67 -39.76 -3.30
CA PRO A 5 -26.24 -38.46 -3.81
C PRO A 5 -25.91 -38.57 -5.31
N ALA A 6 -26.34 -37.56 -6.08
CA ALA A 6 -26.15 -37.52 -7.52
C ALA A 6 -24.64 -37.52 -7.87
N PRO A 7 -24.20 -38.28 -8.87
CA PRO A 7 -22.79 -38.46 -9.23
C PRO A 7 -22.06 -37.15 -9.57
N ALA A 8 -22.79 -36.13 -10.03
CA ALA A 8 -22.24 -34.82 -10.39
C ALA A 8 -21.66 -34.02 -9.20
N GLN A 9 -22.17 -34.21 -7.98
CA GLN A 9 -21.65 -33.48 -6.81
C GLN A 9 -20.30 -34.03 -6.32
N LYS A 10 -20.00 -35.30 -6.61
CA LYS A 10 -18.74 -35.94 -6.22
C LYS A 10 -17.59 -35.50 -7.14
N THR A 11 -17.85 -35.37 -8.43
CA THR A 11 -16.85 -34.96 -9.43
C THR A 11 -16.42 -33.50 -9.26
N GLU A 12 -17.35 -32.59 -8.92
CA GLU A 12 -17.02 -31.19 -8.67
C GLU A 12 -16.11 -31.01 -7.43
N LYS A 13 -16.41 -31.73 -6.34
CA LYS A 13 -15.59 -31.71 -5.13
C LYS A 13 -14.17 -32.22 -5.41
N MET A 14 -14.04 -33.32 -6.15
CA MET A 14 -12.74 -33.85 -6.55
C MET A 14 -11.95 -32.86 -7.42
N MET A 15 -12.61 -32.21 -8.40
CA MET A 15 -11.95 -31.23 -9.25
C MET A 15 -11.48 -30.01 -8.45
N LYS A 16 -12.28 -29.55 -7.49
CA LYS A 16 -11.91 -28.43 -6.60
C LYS A 16 -10.73 -28.78 -5.70
N GLU A 17 -10.67 -30.02 -5.22
CA GLU A 17 -9.55 -30.53 -4.42
C GLU A 17 -8.27 -30.69 -5.25
N ALA A 18 -8.37 -31.24 -6.46
CA ALA A 18 -7.24 -31.33 -7.39
C ALA A 18 -6.64 -29.96 -7.71
N LYS A 19 -7.49 -28.93 -7.93
CA LYS A 19 -7.04 -27.55 -8.13
C LYS A 19 -6.32 -26.98 -6.90
N ARG A 20 -6.80 -27.28 -5.68
CA ARG A 20 -6.12 -26.86 -4.43
C ARG A 20 -4.75 -27.52 -4.29
N MET A 21 -4.65 -28.80 -4.60
CA MET A 21 -3.38 -29.53 -4.56
C MET A 21 -2.39 -28.98 -5.59
N ALA A 22 -2.83 -28.76 -6.84
CA ALA A 22 -1.98 -28.20 -7.89
C ALA A 22 -1.41 -26.82 -7.51
N ALA A 23 -2.25 -25.93 -6.95
CA ALA A 23 -1.79 -24.63 -6.46
C ALA A 23 -0.75 -24.76 -5.33
N THR A 24 -0.92 -25.75 -4.45
CA THR A 24 0.02 -26.03 -3.35
C THR A 24 1.40 -26.44 -3.88
N TYR A 25 1.43 -27.31 -4.92
CA TYR A 25 2.69 -27.71 -5.56
C TYR A 25 3.39 -26.57 -6.27
N GLN A 26 2.65 -25.70 -6.97
CA GLN A 26 3.22 -24.51 -7.61
C GLN A 26 3.86 -23.56 -6.59
N CYS A 27 3.16 -23.29 -5.47
CA CYS A 27 3.70 -22.48 -4.39
C CYS A 27 4.97 -23.09 -3.76
N LYS A 28 5.01 -24.42 -3.60
CA LYS A 28 6.19 -25.11 -3.07
C LYS A 28 7.40 -24.94 -4.00
N GLY A 29 7.22 -25.09 -5.31
CA GLY A 29 8.30 -24.88 -6.29
C GLY A 29 8.91 -23.47 -6.23
N LEU A 30 8.08 -22.44 -6.11
CA LEU A 30 8.55 -21.06 -5.97
C LEU A 30 9.34 -20.82 -4.67
N LEU A 31 8.87 -21.41 -3.56
CA LEU A 31 9.55 -21.29 -2.26
C LEU A 31 10.90 -22.03 -2.25
N ASP A 32 10.96 -23.20 -2.86
CA ASP A 32 12.19 -23.99 -2.94
C ASP A 32 13.22 -23.31 -3.87
N ALA A 33 12.78 -22.73 -4.99
CA ALA A 33 13.64 -21.92 -5.86
C ALA A 33 14.23 -20.69 -5.13
N ALA A 34 13.41 -19.95 -4.37
CA ALA A 34 13.87 -18.79 -3.60
C ALA A 34 14.85 -19.18 -2.47
N LYS A 35 14.71 -20.37 -1.88
CA LYS A 35 15.68 -20.89 -0.91
C LYS A 35 17.02 -21.22 -1.56
N HIS A 36 17.00 -21.78 -2.77
CA HIS A 36 18.21 -22.10 -3.51
C HIS A 36 19.00 -20.84 -3.89
N GLU A 37 18.30 -19.79 -4.37
CA GLU A 37 18.95 -18.52 -4.73
C GLU A 37 19.62 -17.84 -3.52
N ARG A 38 19.04 -17.96 -2.32
CA ARG A 38 19.67 -17.45 -1.07
C ARG A 38 20.92 -18.21 -0.66
N ARG A 39 21.04 -19.48 -1.02
CA ARG A 39 22.22 -20.31 -0.72
C ARG A 39 23.31 -20.18 -1.78
N SER A 40 22.95 -19.88 -3.03
CA SER A 40 23.87 -19.82 -4.15
C SER A 40 24.51 -18.45 -4.41
N LYS A 41 24.17 -17.40 -3.64
CA LYS A 41 24.90 -16.12 -3.74
C LYS A 41 26.21 -16.22 -2.97
N PRO A 42 27.38 -16.27 -3.64
CA PRO A 42 28.66 -16.21 -2.94
C PRO A 42 28.77 -14.87 -2.23
N ALA A 43 29.35 -14.88 -1.03
CA ALA A 43 29.53 -13.72 -0.16
C ALA A 43 30.64 -12.77 -0.65
N ASP A 44 30.83 -12.66 -1.96
CA ASP A 44 31.95 -11.95 -2.59
C ASP A 44 31.52 -10.58 -3.09
N HIS A 45 31.01 -9.73 -2.21
CA HIS A 45 31.05 -8.28 -2.47
C HIS A 45 30.99 -7.43 -1.19
N LEU A 46 31.83 -7.77 -0.21
CA LEU A 46 32.09 -6.90 0.94
C LEU A 46 33.58 -6.80 1.27
N GLN A 47 34.43 -6.63 0.26
CA GLN A 47 35.85 -6.31 0.43
C GLN A 47 36.28 -5.28 -0.63
N ASN A 48 35.90 -4.01 -0.45
CA ASN A 48 36.63 -2.85 -1.03
C ASN A 48 36.05 -1.51 -0.54
N ALA A 49 36.07 -1.28 0.77
CA ALA A 49 35.77 0.03 1.35
C ALA A 49 36.70 0.37 2.53
N GLY A 50 37.94 -0.13 2.50
CA GLY A 50 38.89 0.04 3.60
C GLY A 50 40.31 0.22 3.10
N SER A 51 40.61 1.35 2.45
CA SER A 51 41.99 1.87 2.31
C SER A 51 41.99 3.25 1.64
N ALA A 52 41.50 4.28 2.35
CA ALA A 52 41.84 5.68 2.04
C ALA A 52 41.42 6.64 3.17
N VAL A 53 41.69 6.34 4.44
CA VAL A 53 41.53 7.34 5.52
C VAL A 53 42.63 7.15 6.55
N ASN A 54 43.84 7.60 6.23
CA ASN A 54 44.88 7.85 7.21
C ASN A 54 45.88 8.87 6.63
N ARG A 55 45.48 10.15 6.66
CA ARG A 55 46.36 11.34 6.63
C ARG A 55 45.51 12.62 6.62
N ARG A 56 44.95 12.97 7.79
CA ARG A 56 44.61 14.35 8.22
C ARG A 56 43.79 14.27 9.51
N LEU A 57 44.49 14.17 10.64
CA LEU A 57 43.87 14.26 11.96
C LEU A 57 44.63 15.29 12.78
N GLU A 58 44.72 16.54 12.33
CA GLU A 58 45.32 17.62 13.14
C GLU A 58 44.58 18.97 13.00
N HIS A 59 43.42 19.06 12.33
CA HIS A 59 42.71 20.35 12.11
C HIS A 59 41.17 20.23 12.19
N LEU A 60 40.64 19.45 13.13
CA LEU A 60 39.20 19.46 13.41
C LEU A 60 38.94 20.40 14.58
N GLY A 61 38.48 21.62 14.27
CA GLY A 61 37.86 22.50 15.24
C GLY A 61 36.65 21.84 15.92
N PRO A 62 36.03 22.50 16.91
CA PRO A 62 34.91 21.96 17.67
C PRO A 62 33.81 21.44 16.73
N VAL A 63 33.55 20.13 16.80
CA VAL A 63 32.53 19.47 15.98
C VAL A 63 31.18 20.09 16.36
N PRO A 64 30.45 20.71 15.42
CA PRO A 64 29.13 21.24 15.72
C PRO A 64 28.24 20.09 16.21
N VAL A 65 27.76 20.20 17.45
CA VAL A 65 26.83 19.26 18.05
C VAL A 65 25.61 19.20 17.15
N ARG A 66 25.47 18.11 16.38
CA ARG A 66 24.30 17.92 15.53
C ARG A 66 23.08 17.84 16.44
N PRO A 67 22.03 18.64 16.20
CA PRO A 67 20.80 18.53 16.98
C PRO A 67 20.31 17.09 16.92
N SER A 68 20.11 16.49 18.09
CA SER A 68 19.65 15.10 18.22
C SER A 68 18.33 14.96 17.49
N LYS A 69 18.26 14.03 16.53
CA LYS A 69 17.01 13.72 15.83
C LYS A 69 15.93 13.38 16.85
N PRO A 70 14.70 13.87 16.68
CA PRO A 70 13.62 13.51 17.59
C PRO A 70 13.42 11.98 17.58
N PRO A 71 13.03 11.40 18.72
CA PRO A 71 12.80 9.97 18.82
C PRO A 71 11.71 9.51 17.83
N PRO A 72 11.81 8.29 17.28
CA PRO A 72 10.83 7.77 16.34
C PRO A 72 9.44 7.72 16.97
N LYS A 73 8.41 7.95 16.16
CA LYS A 73 7.02 7.78 16.61
C LYS A 73 6.71 6.30 16.82
N CYS A 74 6.05 6.00 17.93
CA CYS A 74 5.64 4.66 18.31
C CYS A 74 4.76 4.05 17.23
N GLY A 75 5.13 2.84 16.79
CA GLY A 75 4.37 2.08 15.81
C GLY A 75 2.97 1.69 16.28
N ILE A 76 2.61 1.87 17.55
CA ILE A 76 1.30 1.51 18.10
C ILE A 76 0.46 2.76 18.35
N CYS A 77 0.85 3.62 19.30
CA CYS A 77 0.08 4.79 19.69
C CYS A 77 0.51 6.11 19.04
N ARG A 78 1.54 6.11 18.17
CA ARG A 78 2.07 7.28 17.44
C ARG A 78 2.67 8.41 18.29
N GLN A 79 2.87 8.18 19.58
CA GLN A 79 3.57 9.11 20.47
C GLN A 79 5.10 9.02 20.31
N ASN A 80 5.84 9.97 20.89
CA ASN A 80 7.30 10.10 20.74
C ASN A 80 8.07 9.13 21.67
N HIS A 81 7.95 7.83 21.41
CA HIS A 81 8.70 6.78 22.10
C HIS A 81 8.87 5.55 21.19
N SER A 82 9.82 4.67 21.53
CA SER A 82 10.01 3.44 20.78
C SER A 82 8.85 2.46 21.02
N ALA A 83 8.49 1.63 20.04
CA ALA A 83 7.39 0.66 20.23
C ALA A 83 7.63 -0.32 21.41
N ARG A 84 8.90 -0.51 21.82
CA ARG A 84 9.30 -1.35 22.95
C ARG A 84 8.98 -0.71 24.30
N GLU A 85 9.02 0.62 24.40
CA GLU A 85 8.70 1.41 25.60
C GLU A 85 7.20 1.77 25.70
N CYS A 86 6.38 1.24 24.79
CA CYS A 86 4.98 1.62 24.74
C CYS A 86 4.20 1.01 25.91
N ASN A 87 3.67 1.85 26.80
CA ASN A 87 2.88 1.44 27.97
C ASN A 87 1.37 1.31 27.70
N CYS A 88 0.92 1.33 26.43
CA CYS A 88 -0.49 1.10 26.13
C CYS A 88 -0.96 -0.27 26.68
N PRO A 89 -2.16 -0.34 27.28
CA PRO A 89 -2.77 -1.60 27.70
C PRO A 89 -2.77 -2.64 26.58
N VAL A 90 -2.49 -3.90 26.92
CA VAL A 90 -2.39 -4.99 25.94
C VAL A 90 -3.65 -5.10 25.06
N LYS A 91 -4.84 -4.92 25.66
CA LYS A 91 -6.12 -4.92 24.95
C LYS A 91 -6.17 -3.83 23.87
N GLU A 92 -5.78 -2.60 24.22
CA GLU A 92 -5.75 -1.47 23.30
C GLU A 92 -4.72 -1.66 22.18
N LYS A 93 -3.54 -2.22 22.49
CA LYS A 93 -2.54 -2.57 21.47
C LYS A 93 -3.09 -3.55 20.44
N ILE A 94 -3.80 -4.59 20.88
CA ILE A 94 -4.42 -5.60 20.00
C ILE A 94 -5.48 -4.95 19.11
N ASP A 95 -6.32 -4.09 19.66
CA ASP A 95 -7.38 -3.41 18.91
C ASP A 95 -6.81 -2.44 17.87
N ILE A 96 -5.79 -1.66 18.21
CA ILE A 96 -5.06 -0.80 17.27
C ILE A 96 -4.46 -1.63 16.13
N LEU A 97 -3.81 -2.76 16.45
CA LEU A 97 -3.23 -3.64 15.43
C LEU A 97 -4.29 -4.27 14.53
N ARG A 98 -5.42 -4.72 15.10
CA ARG A 98 -6.56 -5.25 14.33
C ARG A 98 -7.17 -4.20 13.42
N GLN A 99 -7.39 -2.99 13.92
CA GLN A 99 -7.92 -1.87 13.15
C GLN A 99 -6.97 -1.51 11.99
N ARG A 100 -5.65 -1.44 12.25
CA ARG A 100 -4.66 -1.21 11.21
C ARG A 100 -4.64 -2.33 10.18
N ARG A 101 -4.74 -3.59 10.60
CA ARG A 101 -4.81 -4.73 9.68
C ARG A 101 -6.03 -4.64 8.77
N ARG A 102 -7.20 -4.26 9.30
CA ARG A 102 -8.42 -4.02 8.50
C ARG A 102 -8.23 -2.90 7.48
N VAL A 103 -7.67 -1.76 7.89
CA VAL A 103 -7.43 -0.62 6.98
C VAL A 103 -6.40 -0.97 5.91
N CYS A 104 -5.30 -1.64 6.28
CA CYS A 104 -4.31 -2.11 5.31
C CYS A 104 -4.92 -3.13 4.33
N PHE A 105 -5.74 -4.07 4.81
CA PHE A 105 -6.38 -5.06 3.97
C PHE A 105 -7.37 -4.42 2.98
N ALA A 106 -8.19 -3.46 3.44
CA ALA A 106 -9.11 -2.72 2.58
C ALA A 106 -8.36 -1.92 1.50
N LYS A 107 -7.25 -1.25 1.86
CA LYS A 107 -6.40 -0.56 0.89
C LYS A 107 -5.79 -1.52 -0.14
N LEU A 108 -5.20 -2.63 0.33
CA LEU A 108 -4.59 -3.64 -0.54
C LEU A 108 -5.60 -4.29 -1.49
N TYR A 109 -6.81 -4.59 -1.00
CA TYR A 109 -7.89 -5.13 -1.82
C TYR A 109 -8.31 -4.15 -2.93
N LYS A 110 -8.46 -2.86 -2.61
CA LYS A 110 -8.73 -1.81 -3.61
C LYS A 110 -7.62 -1.71 -4.64
N PHE A 111 -6.34 -1.70 -4.22
CA PHE A 111 -5.20 -1.69 -5.14
C PHE A 111 -5.19 -2.91 -6.05
N ARG A 112 -5.46 -4.11 -5.51
CA ARG A 112 -5.56 -5.34 -6.29
C ARG A 112 -6.69 -5.25 -7.32
N LYS A 113 -7.87 -4.80 -6.93
CA LYS A 113 -9.03 -4.65 -7.83
C LYS A 113 -8.76 -3.65 -8.97
N ILE A 114 -8.01 -2.57 -8.72
CA ILE A 114 -7.60 -1.62 -9.76
C ILE A 114 -6.64 -2.29 -10.76
N GLN A 115 -5.68 -3.08 -10.27
CA GLN A 115 -4.76 -3.79 -11.14
C GLN A 115 -5.45 -4.90 -11.95
N GLU A 116 -6.37 -5.66 -11.33
CA GLU A 116 -7.14 -6.71 -12.00
C GLU A 116 -8.02 -6.16 -13.14
N ASN A 117 -8.55 -4.95 -12.99
CA ASN A 117 -9.33 -4.29 -14.04
C ASN A 117 -8.47 -3.62 -15.13
N ASN A 118 -7.15 -3.83 -15.13
CA ASN A 118 -6.21 -3.11 -15.97
C ASN A 118 -6.44 -1.59 -15.92
N ARG A 119 -6.67 -1.02 -14.71
CA ARG A 119 -6.86 0.42 -14.53
C ARG A 119 -5.61 1.05 -13.93
N CYS A 120 -5.39 2.32 -14.23
CA CYS A 120 -4.29 3.08 -13.66
C CYS A 120 -4.58 3.43 -12.21
N ILE A 121 -3.60 3.26 -11.31
CA ILE A 121 -3.79 3.59 -9.89
C ILE A 121 -3.91 5.09 -9.62
N VAL A 122 -3.48 5.93 -10.57
CA VAL A 122 -3.50 7.40 -10.43
C VAL A 122 -4.79 7.96 -11.00
N CYS A 123 -5.09 7.68 -12.26
CA CYS A 123 -6.24 8.28 -12.95
C CYS A 123 -7.45 7.37 -13.06
N LEU A 124 -7.35 6.13 -12.60
CA LEU A 124 -8.38 5.09 -12.79
C LEU A 124 -8.74 4.83 -14.26
N GLY A 125 -8.09 5.44 -15.25
CA GLY A 125 -8.32 5.14 -16.66
C GLY A 125 -7.82 3.74 -17.03
N GLN A 126 -8.30 3.21 -18.14
CA GLN A 126 -7.83 1.92 -18.66
C GLN A 126 -6.34 2.00 -19.03
N LYS A 127 -5.55 1.05 -18.53
CA LYS A 127 -4.15 0.87 -18.91
C LYS A 127 -4.12 0.30 -20.32
N THR A 128 -3.79 1.15 -21.28
CA THR A 128 -3.32 0.75 -22.60
C THR A 128 -1.81 0.51 -22.53
N GLY A 129 -1.20 -0.13 -23.55
CA GLY A 129 0.24 -0.47 -23.55
C GLY A 129 1.17 0.73 -23.30
N ASN A 130 0.75 1.94 -23.67
CA ASN A 130 1.51 3.18 -23.46
C ASN A 130 1.16 3.90 -22.13
N HIS A 131 0.13 3.43 -21.41
CA HIS A 131 -0.34 4.03 -20.17
C HIS A 131 0.28 3.34 -18.95
N THR A 132 1.39 3.90 -18.48
CA THR A 132 2.07 3.52 -17.25
C THR A 132 1.84 4.59 -16.18
N ILE A 133 2.22 4.32 -14.93
CA ILE A 133 2.18 5.34 -13.86
C ILE A 133 3.03 6.56 -14.25
N ARG A 134 4.20 6.35 -14.87
CA ARG A 134 5.13 7.41 -15.30
C ARG A 134 4.59 8.23 -16.47
N THR A 135 3.79 7.62 -17.35
CA THR A 135 3.21 8.26 -18.53
C THR A 135 1.76 8.71 -18.31
N CYS A 136 1.25 8.62 -17.08
CA CYS A 136 -0.10 9.05 -16.74
C CYS A 136 -0.23 10.57 -16.88
N ARG A 137 -0.96 11.05 -17.90
CA ARG A 137 -1.16 12.49 -18.14
C ARG A 137 -1.79 13.21 -16.95
N LYS A 138 -2.64 12.54 -16.17
CA LYS A 138 -3.26 13.11 -14.96
C LYS A 138 -2.27 13.26 -13.79
N LEU A 139 -1.18 12.49 -13.76
CA LEU A 139 -0.08 12.72 -12.81
C LEU A 139 0.73 13.97 -13.20
N ARG A 140 0.84 14.23 -14.51
CA ARG A 140 1.57 15.38 -15.07
C ARG A 140 0.78 16.68 -14.97
N TYR A 141 -0.55 16.59 -14.98
CA TYR A 141 -1.50 17.71 -14.88
C TYR A 141 -2.48 17.44 -13.73
N PRO A 142 -2.09 17.70 -12.48
CA PRO A 142 -2.86 17.35 -11.29
C PRO A 142 -4.24 18.04 -11.23
N GLU A 143 -4.36 19.25 -11.79
CA GLU A 143 -5.62 19.97 -11.96
C GLU A 143 -6.69 19.15 -12.71
N ASN A 144 -6.27 18.21 -13.54
CA ASN A 144 -7.16 17.36 -14.29
C ASN A 144 -7.58 16.08 -13.54
N LEU A 145 -6.97 15.75 -12.39
CA LEU A 145 -7.32 14.53 -11.63
C LEU A 145 -8.76 14.56 -11.15
N CYS A 146 -9.24 15.73 -10.72
CA CYS A 146 -10.55 15.91 -10.10
C CYS A 146 -11.67 16.23 -11.10
N SER A 147 -11.37 16.26 -12.41
CA SER A 147 -12.37 16.55 -13.46
C SER A 147 -13.37 15.42 -13.70
N ASN A 148 -13.10 14.21 -13.18
CA ASN A 148 -13.96 13.04 -13.37
C ASN A 148 -14.61 12.62 -12.05
N MET A 149 -15.95 12.61 -12.01
CA MET A 149 -16.78 12.14 -10.89
C MET A 149 -16.47 10.69 -10.43
N GLU A 150 -15.79 9.88 -11.26
CA GLU A 150 -15.39 8.51 -10.91
C GLU A 150 -14.48 8.44 -9.66
N CYS A 151 -13.78 9.54 -9.33
CA CYS A 151 -12.95 9.64 -8.14
C CYS A 151 -13.74 9.49 -6.83
N GLU A 152 -14.97 10.01 -6.77
CA GLU A 152 -15.80 9.99 -5.56
C GLU A 152 -16.35 8.58 -5.29
N GLN A 153 -16.80 7.89 -6.33
CA GLN A 153 -17.48 6.60 -6.21
C GLN A 153 -16.55 5.42 -5.89
N MET A 154 -15.30 5.45 -6.35
CA MET A 154 -14.36 4.34 -6.12
C MET A 154 -13.59 4.47 -4.78
N GLY A 155 -13.62 5.65 -4.15
CA GLY A 155 -12.95 5.90 -2.87
C GLY A 155 -11.46 5.58 -2.91
N ILE A 156 -10.81 5.83 -4.05
CA ILE A 156 -9.39 5.60 -4.29
C ILE A 156 -8.71 6.93 -4.08
N ILE A 157 -8.19 7.10 -2.86
CA ILE A 157 -7.23 8.10 -2.43
C ILE A 157 -7.29 9.39 -3.27
N HIS A 158 -8.25 10.26 -2.93
CA HIS A 158 -7.97 11.69 -2.99
C HIS A 158 -6.68 11.87 -2.20
N ASN A 159 -5.56 12.06 -2.89
CA ASN A 159 -4.40 12.59 -2.19
C ASN A 159 -4.78 14.05 -1.94
N HIS A 160 -5.28 14.36 -0.74
CA HIS A 160 -5.74 15.72 -0.39
C HIS A 160 -4.68 16.78 -0.70
N GLY A 161 -3.38 16.41 -0.70
CA GLY A 161 -2.30 17.30 -1.12
C GLY A 161 -2.20 17.59 -2.64
N ILE A 162 -3.00 16.94 -3.49
CA ILE A 162 -2.97 17.10 -4.96
C ILE A 162 -4.27 17.74 -5.49
N CYS A 163 -5.40 17.56 -4.81
CA CYS A 163 -6.66 18.18 -5.21
C CYS A 163 -6.91 19.43 -4.35
N PRO A 164 -6.98 20.65 -4.94
CA PRO A 164 -7.32 21.86 -4.20
C PRO A 164 -8.78 21.93 -3.73
N ASN A 165 -9.61 20.91 -3.99
CA ASN A 165 -11.06 20.88 -3.70
C ASN A 165 -11.46 20.68 -2.23
N ASP A 166 -10.65 21.09 -1.25
CA ASP A 166 -11.21 21.34 0.10
C ASP A 166 -12.16 22.57 0.10
N GLN A 167 -12.33 23.26 -1.03
CA GLN A 167 -13.55 24.05 -1.26
C GLN A 167 -14.71 23.09 -1.53
N LEU A 168 -15.42 22.72 -0.46
CA LEU A 168 -16.80 22.25 -0.55
C LEU A 168 -17.55 23.15 -1.56
N PRO A 169 -18.41 22.59 -2.44
CA PRO A 169 -19.41 23.40 -3.11
C PRO A 169 -20.22 24.04 -1.99
N GLN A 170 -20.09 25.36 -1.80
CA GLN A 170 -21.09 26.11 -1.05
C GLN A 170 -22.43 25.73 -1.68
N ALA A 171 -23.30 25.13 -0.88
CA ALA A 171 -24.66 24.82 -1.28
C ALA A 171 -25.21 26.05 -2.00
N ALA A 172 -25.49 25.90 -3.30
CA ALA A 172 -26.06 26.95 -4.10
C ALA A 172 -27.28 27.48 -3.34
N GLN A 173 -27.19 28.72 -2.86
CA GLN A 173 -28.32 29.37 -2.22
C GLN A 173 -29.47 29.37 -3.24
N PRO A 174 -30.67 28.92 -2.86
CA PRO A 174 -31.81 28.99 -3.77
C PRO A 174 -32.05 30.47 -4.14
N PRO A 175 -32.36 30.76 -5.42
CA PRO A 175 -32.57 32.12 -5.86
C PRO A 175 -33.70 32.79 -5.05
N PRO A 176 -33.59 34.10 -4.76
CA PRO A 176 -34.62 34.81 -4.02
C PRO A 176 -35.95 34.70 -4.76
N LYS A 177 -36.98 34.19 -4.07
CA LYS A 177 -38.36 34.17 -4.55
C LYS A 177 -38.77 35.61 -4.82
N GLN A 178 -38.94 35.96 -6.10
CA GLN A 178 -39.62 37.19 -6.48
C GLN A 178 -41.06 37.12 -5.99
N SER A 179 -41.36 37.85 -4.92
CA SER A 179 -42.72 38.10 -4.46
C SER A 179 -43.44 38.93 -5.52
N LYS A 180 -44.37 38.31 -6.25
CA LYS A 180 -45.42 39.03 -6.95
C LYS A 180 -46.50 39.41 -5.94
N LYS A 181 -46.50 40.68 -5.51
CA LYS A 181 -47.69 41.52 -5.31
C LYS A 181 -47.27 42.89 -4.80
#